data_AF-A0A934RNB0-F1
#
_entry.id   AF-A0A934RNB0-F1
#
_cell.length_a   1.000
_cell.length_b   1.000
_cell.length_c   1.000
_cell.angle_alpha   90.00
_cell.angle_beta   90.00
_cell.angle_gamma   90.00
#
_symmetry.space_group_name_H-M   'P 1'
#
loop_
_entity.id
_entity.type
_entity.pdbx_description
1 polymer ?
#
loop_
_entity_poly.entity_id
_entity_poly.type
_entity_poly.pdbx_seq_one_letter_code
_entity_poly.pdbx_strand_id
1 'polypeptide(L)'
;MRILTLLLALASLLGAQDLREVSLRTLCFKRVGSVKEVMLLTGSKENPEPVAVPLYTGIYSDPIQTMVSGDRLTFALPAAGGSGFKTVGEGKLPPKGTRLQAIFIPSGKPDQPYNVLVLDEGEDNFPLGETILINLAPEPTRITLGEHDKTVAPGKMERLPIATDTNEFNQTTVRIFVPGSEKGKWRPVSSTTWQVLPNLRNLAIAYQNPRNGRTSVDSFQEVPPWRLEQFEEP
;
A
#
# COMPACT_ATOMS: atom_id res chain seq x y z
N MET A 1 35.60 52.95 -18.48
CA MET A 1 34.69 53.35 -17.37
C MET A 1 33.26 52.97 -17.79
N ARG A 2 32.53 52.25 -16.93
CA ARG A 2 31.09 51.86 -16.99
C ARG A 2 30.77 50.60 -17.83
N ILE A 3 30.68 49.42 -17.19
CA ILE A 3 29.53 48.82 -16.44
C ILE A 3 28.46 48.33 -17.43
N LEU A 4 28.51 47.06 -17.84
CA LEU A 4 27.77 45.92 -17.26
C LEU A 4 26.25 46.02 -17.46
N THR A 5 25.70 45.19 -18.32
CA THR A 5 24.27 44.85 -18.35
C THR A 5 24.13 43.37 -18.64
N LEU A 6 24.39 42.55 -17.63
CA LEU A 6 24.03 41.13 -17.61
C LEU A 6 22.68 41.05 -16.88
N LEU A 7 21.58 41.20 -17.63
CA LEU A 7 20.22 41.17 -17.08
C LEU A 7 19.60 39.79 -17.31
N LEU A 8 19.42 39.06 -16.20
CA LEU A 8 18.35 38.11 -15.89
C LEU A 8 17.79 37.25 -17.05
N ALA A 9 18.36 36.07 -17.21
CA ALA A 9 17.61 34.89 -17.65
C ALA A 9 17.48 33.92 -16.46
N LEU A 10 16.78 34.37 -15.42
CA LEU A 10 16.38 33.53 -14.28
C LEU A 10 14.87 33.25 -14.37
N ALA A 11 14.42 32.79 -15.53
CA ALA A 11 13.04 32.39 -15.74
C ALA A 11 12.94 30.86 -15.57
N SER A 12 12.10 30.47 -14.61
CA SER A 12 11.39 29.17 -14.62
C SER A 12 12.14 27.92 -14.13
N LEU A 13 12.79 27.97 -12.97
CA LEU A 13 12.86 26.80 -12.08
C LEU A 13 11.66 26.79 -11.10
N LEU A 14 10.50 27.23 -11.57
CA LEU A 14 9.24 26.84 -10.94
C LEU A 14 9.13 25.35 -11.19
N GLY A 15 9.46 24.56 -10.18
CA GLY A 15 9.24 23.12 -10.20
C GLY A 15 7.79 22.88 -10.56
N ALA A 16 7.55 22.49 -11.81
CA ALA A 16 6.31 21.89 -12.21
C ALA A 16 6.13 20.71 -11.25
N GLN A 17 5.21 20.84 -10.30
CA GLN A 17 4.72 19.68 -9.60
C GLN A 17 4.09 18.85 -10.71
N ASP A 18 4.69 17.68 -11.01
CA ASP A 18 4.24 16.78 -12.08
C ASP A 18 2.82 16.32 -11.76
N LEU A 19 1.85 17.13 -12.18
CA LEU A 19 0.45 16.83 -12.10
C LEU A 19 0.21 15.67 -13.06
N ARG A 20 -0.19 14.53 -12.52
CA ARG A 20 -0.42 13.33 -13.33
C ARG A 20 -1.70 12.64 -12.94
N GLU A 21 -2.34 12.07 -13.94
CA GLU A 21 -3.48 11.19 -13.78
C GLU A 21 -3.03 9.85 -13.21
N VAL A 22 -3.76 9.37 -12.22
CA VAL A 22 -3.54 8.06 -11.60
C VAL A 22 -4.86 7.34 -11.36
N SER A 23 -4.81 6.03 -11.48
CA SER A 23 -5.80 5.09 -11.01
C SER A 23 -5.40 4.64 -9.60
N LEU A 24 -6.06 5.15 -8.58
CA LEU A 24 -5.82 4.82 -7.18
C LEU A 24 -6.79 3.74 -6.68
N ARG A 25 -6.27 2.70 -6.04
CA ARG A 25 -7.06 1.75 -5.26
C ARG A 25 -6.65 1.80 -3.80
N THR A 26 -7.55 1.43 -2.91
CA THR A 26 -7.29 1.46 -1.48
C THR A 26 -7.58 0.13 -0.81
N LEU A 27 -6.81 -0.16 0.23
CA LEU A 27 -7.07 -1.25 1.17
C LEU A 27 -6.97 -0.68 2.58
N CYS A 28 -8.05 -0.76 3.36
CA CYS A 28 -7.98 -0.45 4.78
C CYS A 28 -7.67 -1.72 5.55
N PHE A 29 -6.43 -1.86 6.01
CA PHE A 29 -6.02 -3.02 6.79
C PHE A 29 -6.89 -3.15 8.05
N LYS A 30 -7.13 -2.02 8.73
CA LYS A 30 -8.06 -1.94 9.86
C LYS A 30 -8.56 -0.52 10.05
N ARG A 31 -9.88 -0.37 10.23
CA ARG A 31 -10.50 0.94 10.53
C ARG A 31 -10.16 1.40 11.95
N VAL A 32 -9.96 2.71 12.09
CA VAL A 32 -9.88 3.41 13.38
C VAL A 32 -11.23 4.09 13.64
N GLY A 33 -11.86 3.74 14.76
CA GLY A 33 -13.19 4.24 15.12
C GLY A 33 -14.27 3.82 14.12
N SER A 34 -15.16 4.75 13.78
CA SER A 34 -16.26 4.57 12.82
C SER A 34 -15.95 5.08 11.42
N VAL A 35 -14.69 5.43 11.12
CA VAL A 35 -14.29 6.01 9.84
C VAL A 35 -14.41 4.97 8.73
N LYS A 36 -15.34 5.19 7.79
CA LYS A 36 -15.59 4.32 6.63
C LYS A 36 -15.14 4.93 5.30
N GLU A 37 -14.85 6.22 5.29
CA GLU A 37 -14.49 7.01 4.12
C GLU A 37 -13.58 8.14 4.57
N VAL A 38 -12.65 8.53 3.71
CA VAL A 38 -11.79 9.71 3.85
C VAL A 38 -11.80 10.51 2.55
N MET A 39 -11.34 11.75 2.60
CA MET A 39 -11.15 12.60 1.43
C MET A 39 -9.67 12.57 1.05
N LEU A 40 -9.35 12.13 -0.16
CA LEU A 40 -8.06 12.43 -0.78
C LEU A 40 -8.07 13.90 -1.20
N LEU A 41 -7.14 14.68 -0.66
CA LEU A 41 -6.99 16.08 -1.02
C LEU A 41 -6.12 16.17 -2.28
N THR A 42 -6.76 16.52 -3.40
CA THR A 42 -6.09 16.79 -4.68
C THR A 42 -6.10 18.29 -4.99
N GLY A 43 -5.63 18.70 -6.17
CA GLY A 43 -5.54 20.12 -6.52
C GLY A 43 -4.39 20.85 -5.82
N SER A 44 -4.52 22.16 -5.62
CA SER A 44 -3.49 22.96 -4.93
C SER A 44 -3.74 22.98 -3.42
N LYS A 45 -2.73 23.38 -2.63
CA LYS A 45 -2.90 23.51 -1.18
C LYS A 45 -3.91 24.61 -0.81
N GLU A 46 -4.00 25.65 -1.62
CA GLU A 46 -4.90 26.79 -1.44
C GLU A 46 -6.33 26.48 -1.87
N ASN A 47 -6.50 25.58 -2.86
CA ASN A 47 -7.79 25.14 -3.35
C ASN A 47 -7.83 23.61 -3.51
N PRO A 48 -7.97 22.87 -2.40
CA PRO A 48 -7.98 21.42 -2.45
C PRO A 48 -9.30 20.92 -3.07
N GLU A 49 -9.18 19.97 -3.99
CA GLU A 49 -10.29 19.26 -4.60
C GLU A 49 -10.42 17.89 -3.92
N PRO A 50 -11.40 17.71 -3.02
CA PRO A 50 -11.54 16.47 -2.28
C PRO A 50 -12.15 15.38 -3.16
N VAL A 51 -11.51 14.21 -3.17
CA VAL A 51 -12.04 12.99 -3.79
C VAL A 51 -12.40 12.01 -2.69
N ALA A 52 -13.65 11.52 -2.67
CA ALA A 52 -14.09 10.55 -1.68
C ALA A 52 -13.39 9.19 -1.89
N VAL A 53 -12.88 8.62 -0.81
CA VAL A 53 -12.12 7.37 -0.80
C VAL A 53 -12.71 6.43 0.25
N PRO A 54 -13.39 5.34 -0.17
CA PRO A 54 -13.89 4.36 0.77
C PRO A 54 -12.75 3.60 1.44
N LEU A 55 -12.95 3.24 2.72
CA LEU A 55 -12.02 2.43 3.51
C LEU A 55 -12.59 1.03 3.71
N TYR A 56 -12.47 0.17 2.69
CA TYR A 56 -12.89 -1.24 2.80
C TYR A 56 -11.85 -2.08 3.53
N THR A 57 -12.33 -2.94 4.43
CA THR A 57 -11.51 -3.93 5.15
C THR A 57 -11.76 -5.31 4.53
N GLY A 58 -10.70 -6.04 4.19
CA GLY A 58 -10.81 -7.39 3.62
C GLY A 58 -10.80 -7.43 2.09
N ILE A 59 -11.12 -6.32 1.42
CA ILE A 59 -11.10 -6.19 -0.04
C ILE A 59 -10.53 -4.83 -0.44
N TYR A 60 -9.99 -4.77 -1.64
CA TYR A 60 -9.59 -3.53 -2.28
C TYR A 60 -10.81 -2.74 -2.77
N SER A 61 -10.68 -1.41 -2.84
CA SER A 61 -11.67 -0.57 -3.52
C SER A 61 -11.65 -0.78 -5.03
N ASP A 62 -12.73 -0.31 -5.66
CA ASP A 62 -12.71 -0.02 -7.09
C ASP A 62 -11.67 1.07 -7.41
N PRO A 63 -11.15 1.12 -8.65
CA PRO A 63 -10.27 2.19 -9.10
C PRO A 63 -10.90 3.57 -9.02
N ILE A 64 -10.17 4.52 -8.45
CA ILE A 64 -10.53 5.93 -8.37
C ILE A 64 -9.59 6.69 -9.32
N GLN A 65 -10.14 7.23 -10.40
CA GLN A 65 -9.38 8.09 -11.32
C GLN A 65 -9.26 9.49 -10.74
N THR A 66 -8.02 10.00 -10.65
CA THR A 66 -7.78 11.31 -10.07
C THR A 66 -6.46 11.92 -10.52
N MET A 67 -6.35 13.24 -10.41
CA MET A 67 -5.09 13.95 -10.61
C MET A 67 -4.34 14.08 -9.29
N VAL A 68 -3.04 13.77 -9.28
CA VAL A 68 -2.17 13.92 -8.12
C VAL A 68 -0.97 14.77 -8.46
N SER A 69 -0.47 15.51 -7.47
CA SER A 69 0.70 16.38 -7.58
C SER A 69 1.55 16.28 -6.30
N GLY A 70 2.79 16.75 -6.38
CA GLY A 70 3.72 16.72 -5.24
C GLY A 70 4.31 15.33 -4.97
N ASP A 71 4.74 15.09 -3.73
CA ASP A 71 5.46 13.89 -3.30
C ASP A 71 4.68 13.03 -2.29
N ARG A 72 3.42 13.40 -2.00
CA ARG A 72 2.58 12.76 -0.98
C ARG A 72 1.11 12.74 -1.39
N LEU A 73 0.42 11.67 -1.01
CA LEU A 73 -1.04 11.62 -0.97
C LEU A 73 -1.50 12.00 0.44
N THR A 74 -2.35 13.02 0.55
CA THR A 74 -2.91 13.48 1.83
C THR A 74 -4.37 13.08 1.94
N PHE A 75 -4.68 12.30 2.97
CA PHE A 75 -6.05 11.85 3.27
C PHE A 75 -6.56 12.56 4.51
N ALA A 76 -7.79 13.03 4.46
CA ALA A 76 -8.38 13.87 5.51
C ALA A 76 -9.85 13.53 5.77
N LEU A 77 -10.35 14.02 6.90
CA LEU A 77 -11.78 14.08 7.19
C LEU A 77 -12.24 15.54 7.20
N PRO A 78 -13.52 15.83 6.89
CA PRO A 78 -14.08 17.14 7.14
C PRO A 78 -13.86 17.57 8.60
N ALA A 79 -13.45 18.82 8.81
CA ALA A 79 -13.22 19.33 10.16
C ALA A 79 -14.54 19.41 10.96
N ALA A 80 -14.50 19.04 12.23
CA ALA A 80 -15.65 19.17 13.11
C ALA A 80 -15.96 20.66 13.32
N GLY A 81 -17.12 21.13 12.85
CA GLY A 81 -17.62 22.49 13.10
C GLY A 81 -17.46 23.50 11.96
N GLY A 82 -17.05 23.12 10.75
CA GLY A 82 -17.07 24.05 9.61
C GLY A 82 -16.15 23.70 8.44
N SER A 83 -15.89 24.71 7.60
CA SER A 83 -15.11 24.61 6.35
C SER A 83 -13.67 24.19 6.63
N GLY A 84 -13.25 23.07 6.04
CA GLY A 84 -11.86 22.62 6.05
C GLY A 84 -11.72 21.11 6.24
N PHE A 85 -10.46 20.66 6.22
CA PHE A 85 -10.09 19.26 6.30
C PHE A 85 -9.06 19.03 7.40
N LYS A 86 -9.25 17.99 8.20
CA LYS A 86 -8.26 17.48 9.16
C LYS A 86 -7.58 16.26 8.58
N THR A 87 -6.28 16.36 8.31
CA THR A 87 -5.47 15.22 7.85
C THR A 87 -5.58 14.06 8.82
N VAL A 88 -5.83 12.86 8.29
CA VAL A 88 -5.89 11.61 9.04
C VAL A 88 -4.80 10.61 8.68
N GLY A 89 -4.16 10.82 7.54
CA GLY A 89 -3.08 9.97 7.07
C GLY A 89 -2.38 10.59 5.86
N GLU A 90 -1.12 10.25 5.69
CA GLU A 90 -0.36 10.64 4.51
C GLU A 90 0.55 9.50 4.08
N GLY A 91 0.73 9.37 2.77
CA GLY A 91 1.61 8.37 2.18
C GLY A 91 2.52 9.00 1.15
N LYS A 92 3.77 8.55 1.08
CA LYS A 92 4.72 9.05 0.08
C LYS A 92 4.29 8.58 -1.32
N LEU A 93 4.07 9.52 -2.24
CA LEU A 93 3.73 9.21 -3.62
C LEU A 93 4.97 8.64 -4.33
N PRO A 94 4.86 7.47 -4.99
CA PRO A 94 5.94 6.97 -5.84
C PRO A 94 6.29 8.00 -6.94
N PRO A 95 7.58 8.22 -7.26
CA PRO A 95 7.98 9.28 -8.20
C PRO A 95 7.47 9.03 -9.63
N LYS A 96 7.12 7.78 -9.96
CA LYS A 96 6.53 7.36 -11.23
C LYS A 96 5.34 6.43 -10.96
N GLY A 97 4.67 5.99 -12.02
CA GLY A 97 3.56 5.06 -11.93
C GLY A 97 2.20 5.76 -11.97
N THR A 98 1.30 5.20 -12.76
CA THR A 98 -0.09 5.68 -12.93
C THR A 98 -1.10 4.77 -12.25
N ARG A 99 -0.68 3.61 -11.73
CA ARG A 99 -1.53 2.67 -10.99
C ARG A 99 -1.01 2.58 -9.56
N LEU A 100 -1.81 3.03 -8.60
CA LEU A 100 -1.37 3.18 -7.22
C LEU A 100 -2.27 2.40 -6.27
N GLN A 101 -1.67 1.83 -5.22
CA GLN A 101 -2.37 1.22 -4.10
C GLN A 101 -2.04 1.96 -2.81
N ALA A 102 -3.05 2.52 -2.13
CA ALA A 102 -2.90 3.07 -0.79
C ALA A 102 -3.40 2.08 0.26
N ILE A 103 -2.51 1.62 1.14
CA ILE A 103 -2.82 0.72 2.24
C ILE A 103 -2.88 1.55 3.54
N PHE A 104 -4.06 1.60 4.17
CA PHE A 104 -4.28 2.33 5.42
C PHE A 104 -4.04 1.41 6.62
N ILE A 105 -3.06 1.76 7.42
CA ILE A 105 -2.62 1.02 8.61
C ILE A 105 -2.85 1.89 9.84
N PRO A 106 -3.51 1.41 10.91
CA PRO A 106 -3.62 2.19 12.15
C PRO A 106 -2.25 2.62 12.68
N SER A 107 -2.09 3.92 12.97
CA SER A 107 -0.84 4.48 13.50
C SER A 107 -0.76 4.43 15.03
N GLY A 108 -1.91 4.29 15.70
CA GLY A 108 -2.04 4.47 17.15
C GLY A 108 -2.04 5.94 17.61
N LYS A 109 -1.91 6.90 16.69
CA LYS A 109 -1.88 8.35 17.00
C LYS A 109 -3.27 8.98 16.84
N PRO A 110 -3.79 9.76 17.82
CA PRO A 110 -5.12 10.36 17.73
C PRO A 110 -5.30 11.44 16.64
N ASP A 111 -4.23 12.18 16.33
CA ASP A 111 -4.21 13.29 15.39
C ASP A 111 -4.05 12.82 13.93
N GLN A 112 -3.28 11.75 13.72
CA GLN A 112 -3.08 11.11 12.42
C GLN A 112 -3.32 9.59 12.55
N PRO A 113 -4.59 9.12 12.60
CA PRO A 113 -4.94 7.74 12.93
C PRO A 113 -4.41 6.68 11.95
N TYR A 114 -3.97 7.07 10.75
CA TYR A 114 -3.45 6.15 9.75
C TYR A 114 -2.02 6.49 9.33
N ASN A 115 -1.16 5.47 9.29
CA ASN A 115 0.00 5.43 8.41
C ASN A 115 -0.48 4.93 7.05
N VAL A 116 -0.13 5.62 5.96
CA VAL A 116 -0.52 5.20 4.60
C VAL A 116 0.71 4.75 3.83
N LEU A 117 0.75 3.49 3.43
CA LEU A 117 1.74 2.97 2.50
C LEU A 117 1.17 3.11 1.09
N VAL A 118 1.91 3.75 0.19
CA VAL A 118 1.52 3.87 -1.22
C VAL A 118 2.49 3.05 -2.07
N LEU A 119 1.94 2.11 -2.82
CA LEU A 119 2.67 1.24 -3.73
C LEU A 119 2.33 1.62 -5.18
N ASP A 120 3.31 1.48 -6.07
CA ASP A 120 3.06 1.45 -7.51
C ASP A 120 2.65 0.02 -7.89
N GLU A 121 1.44 -0.14 -8.41
CA GLU A 121 0.87 -1.41 -8.85
C GLU A 121 1.14 -1.73 -10.31
N GLY A 122 1.91 -0.87 -11.02
CA GLY A 122 2.41 -1.18 -12.35
C GLY A 122 3.17 -2.50 -12.35
N GLU A 123 3.06 -3.29 -13.42
CA GLU A 123 3.66 -4.63 -13.48
C GLU A 123 5.19 -4.63 -13.40
N ASP A 124 5.85 -3.52 -13.75
CA ASP A 124 7.30 -3.33 -13.52
C ASP A 124 7.65 -3.27 -12.02
N ASN A 125 6.69 -2.84 -11.19
CA ASN A 125 6.85 -2.66 -9.76
C ASN A 125 6.12 -3.71 -8.93
N PHE A 126 5.08 -4.35 -9.43
CA PHE A 126 4.44 -5.47 -8.75
C PHE A 126 4.00 -6.47 -9.81
N PRO A 127 4.91 -7.32 -10.33
CA PRO A 127 4.54 -8.29 -11.34
C PRO A 127 3.36 -9.18 -10.90
N LEU A 128 2.59 -9.67 -11.87
CA LEU A 128 1.55 -10.66 -11.59
C LEU A 128 2.19 -11.96 -11.09
N GLY A 129 1.48 -12.70 -10.24
CA GLY A 129 1.98 -13.90 -9.59
C GLY A 129 2.82 -13.62 -8.33
N GLU A 130 3.29 -12.40 -8.12
CA GLU A 130 4.10 -12.07 -6.96
C GLU A 130 3.30 -11.93 -5.66
N THR A 131 4.02 -12.11 -4.56
CA THR A 131 3.56 -11.85 -3.20
C THR A 131 4.37 -10.72 -2.58
N ILE A 132 3.71 -9.72 -2.01
CA ILE A 132 4.33 -8.76 -1.09
C ILE A 132 4.04 -9.19 0.33
N LEU A 133 5.07 -9.31 1.17
CA LEU A 133 4.94 -9.40 2.61
C LEU A 133 5.33 -8.07 3.25
N ILE A 134 4.41 -7.45 3.99
CA ILE A 134 4.67 -6.29 4.85
C ILE A 134 4.76 -6.79 6.30
N ASN A 135 5.88 -6.51 6.97
CA ASN A 135 6.04 -6.82 8.38
C ASN A 135 5.80 -5.59 9.26
N LEU A 136 4.61 -5.49 9.84
CA LEU A 136 4.25 -4.51 10.87
C LEU A 136 4.44 -5.05 12.30
N ALA A 137 4.81 -6.33 12.45
CA ALA A 137 5.09 -6.90 13.76
C ALA A 137 6.41 -6.34 14.33
N PRO A 138 6.55 -6.28 15.67
CA PRO A 138 7.77 -5.80 16.31
C PRO A 138 8.96 -6.76 16.16
N GLU A 139 8.72 -8.00 15.73
CA GLU A 139 9.72 -9.06 15.52
C GLU A 139 9.93 -9.34 14.02
N PRO A 140 11.13 -9.82 13.61
CA PRO A 140 11.33 -10.29 12.24
C PRO A 140 10.32 -11.39 11.90
N THR A 141 9.79 -11.35 10.68
CA THR A 141 8.82 -12.33 10.19
C THR A 141 9.43 -13.09 9.04
N ARG A 142 9.43 -14.41 9.10
CA ARG A 142 9.88 -15.28 8.01
C ARG A 142 8.68 -15.86 7.29
N ILE A 143 8.69 -15.82 5.96
CA ILE A 143 7.70 -16.45 5.09
C ILE A 143 8.37 -17.53 4.28
N THR A 144 7.71 -18.68 4.21
CA THR A 144 7.97 -19.72 3.21
C THR A 144 6.79 -19.78 2.25
N LEU A 145 7.03 -19.65 0.96
CA LEU A 145 6.04 -19.68 -0.12
C LEU A 145 6.55 -20.67 -1.18
N GLY A 146 6.06 -21.92 -1.14
CA GLY A 146 6.62 -22.99 -1.95
C GLY A 146 8.13 -23.16 -1.70
N GLU A 147 8.92 -23.00 -2.76
CA GLU A 147 10.37 -23.04 -2.75
C GLU A 147 11.04 -21.75 -2.21
N HIS A 148 10.29 -20.66 -2.03
CA HIS A 148 10.82 -19.37 -1.62
C HIS A 148 10.85 -19.21 -0.11
N ASP A 149 11.93 -18.61 0.41
CA ASP A 149 12.11 -18.32 1.83
C ASP A 149 12.70 -16.93 2.02
N LYS A 150 11.99 -16.07 2.77
CA LYS A 150 12.44 -14.70 3.08
C LYS A 150 12.16 -14.34 4.52
N THR A 151 13.11 -13.63 5.13
CA THR A 151 12.94 -12.98 6.43
C THR A 151 12.82 -11.47 6.24
N VAL A 152 11.75 -10.90 6.77
CA VAL A 152 11.42 -9.48 6.67
C VAL A 152 11.58 -8.82 8.04
N ALA A 153 12.42 -7.80 8.11
CA ALA A 153 12.61 -7.05 9.35
C ALA A 153 11.36 -6.23 9.74
N PRO A 154 11.19 -5.86 11.03
CA PRO A 154 10.11 -4.98 11.47
C PRO A 154 10.07 -3.66 10.67
N GLY A 155 8.87 -3.27 10.24
CA GLY A 155 8.62 -2.06 9.45
C GLY A 155 9.13 -2.13 8.01
N LYS A 156 9.53 -3.31 7.53
CA LYS A 156 9.98 -3.53 6.15
C LYS A 156 8.96 -4.33 5.34
N MET A 157 9.16 -4.33 4.04
CA MET A 157 8.43 -5.17 3.10
C MET A 157 9.42 -5.90 2.20
N GLU A 158 9.04 -7.10 1.76
CA GLU A 158 9.79 -7.89 0.79
C GLU A 158 8.83 -8.45 -0.26
N ARG A 159 9.37 -8.67 -1.46
CA ARG A 159 8.68 -9.36 -2.56
C ARG A 159 9.15 -10.79 -2.65
N LEU A 160 8.22 -11.67 -2.92
CA LEU A 160 8.47 -13.06 -3.25
C LEU A 160 7.94 -13.30 -4.67
N PRO A 161 8.77 -13.91 -5.53
CA PRO A 161 8.33 -14.30 -6.86
C PRO A 161 7.22 -15.36 -6.76
N ILE A 162 6.55 -15.60 -7.89
CA ILE A 162 5.58 -16.67 -8.02
C ILE A 162 6.20 -18.03 -7.63
N ALA A 163 5.49 -18.82 -6.83
CA ALA A 163 5.91 -20.17 -6.50
C ALA A 163 5.73 -21.08 -7.71
N THR A 164 6.70 -21.97 -7.93
CA THR A 164 6.63 -23.02 -8.97
C THR A 164 6.37 -24.38 -8.36
N ASP A 165 6.71 -24.58 -7.08
CA ASP A 165 6.37 -25.79 -6.33
C ASP A 165 4.90 -25.75 -5.91
N THR A 166 4.05 -26.32 -6.77
CA THR A 166 2.59 -26.37 -6.60
C THR A 166 2.07 -27.80 -6.79
N ASN A 167 0.95 -28.11 -6.13
CA ASN A 167 0.23 -29.37 -6.35
C ASN A 167 -0.62 -29.32 -7.63
N GLU A 168 -1.33 -30.41 -7.94
CA GLU A 168 -2.21 -30.54 -9.11
C GLU A 168 -3.37 -29.53 -9.17
N PHE A 169 -3.62 -28.79 -8.10
CA PHE A 169 -4.62 -27.72 -8.00
C PHE A 169 -4.02 -26.32 -8.11
N ASN A 170 -2.75 -26.19 -8.52
CA ASN A 170 -1.99 -24.95 -8.53
C ASN A 170 -1.96 -24.28 -7.15
N GLN A 171 -1.77 -25.07 -6.09
CA GLN A 171 -1.69 -24.56 -4.73
C GLN A 171 -0.32 -24.80 -4.12
N THR A 172 0.12 -23.88 -3.28
CA THR A 172 1.36 -24.02 -2.51
C THR A 172 1.12 -23.77 -1.03
N THR A 173 1.95 -24.36 -0.19
CA THR A 173 1.89 -24.12 1.26
C THR A 173 2.59 -22.81 1.58
N VAL A 174 1.90 -21.95 2.32
CA VAL A 174 2.44 -20.71 2.86
C VAL A 174 2.54 -20.84 4.36
N ARG A 175 3.74 -20.67 4.91
CA ARG A 175 3.95 -20.63 6.35
C ARG A 175 4.60 -19.34 6.74
N ILE A 176 4.11 -18.75 7.81
CA ILE A 176 4.68 -17.57 8.42
C ILE A 176 5.22 -17.97 9.77
N PHE A 177 6.44 -17.55 10.05
CA PHE A 177 7.15 -17.81 11.28
C PHE A 177 7.65 -16.52 11.90
N VAL A 178 7.88 -16.58 13.20
CA VAL A 178 8.55 -15.54 13.97
C VAL A 178 9.54 -16.20 14.94
N PRO A 179 10.46 -15.43 15.57
CA PRO A 179 11.38 -15.98 16.56
C PRO A 179 10.67 -16.76 17.69
N GLY A 180 11.22 -17.93 18.00
CA GLY A 180 10.82 -18.75 19.15
C GLY A 180 11.47 -18.28 20.46
N SER A 181 11.09 -18.92 21.56
CA SER A 181 11.71 -18.68 22.88
C SER A 181 13.18 -19.11 22.93
N GLU A 182 13.55 -20.13 22.16
CA GLU A 182 14.92 -20.57 22.00
C GLU A 182 15.61 -19.80 20.86
N LYS A 183 16.81 -19.29 21.14
CA LYS A 183 17.60 -18.53 20.17
C LYS A 183 17.83 -19.34 18.89
N GLY A 184 17.50 -18.74 17.75
CA GLY A 184 17.69 -19.35 16.43
C GLY A 184 16.58 -20.32 16.02
N LYS A 185 15.63 -20.63 16.91
CA LYS A 185 14.43 -21.40 16.52
C LYS A 185 13.34 -20.46 16.03
N TRP A 186 12.61 -20.91 15.02
CA TRP A 186 11.45 -20.25 14.46
C TRP A 186 10.19 -20.98 14.94
N ARG A 187 9.16 -20.23 15.32
CA ARG A 187 7.84 -20.80 15.66
C ARG A 187 6.82 -20.41 14.58
N PRO A 188 5.98 -21.33 14.10
CA PRO A 188 4.94 -20.99 13.14
C PRO A 188 3.87 -20.11 13.81
N VAL A 189 3.40 -19.11 13.08
CA VAL A 189 2.24 -18.27 13.47
C VAL A 189 1.05 -18.46 12.54
N SER A 190 1.31 -18.83 11.29
CA SER A 190 0.29 -19.18 10.30
C SER A 190 0.80 -20.28 9.39
N SER A 191 -0.09 -21.17 8.97
CA SER A 191 0.17 -22.20 7.97
C SER A 191 -1.11 -22.37 7.14
N THR A 192 -1.09 -21.86 5.91
CA THR A 192 -2.23 -21.83 5.00
C THR A 192 -1.82 -22.38 3.64
N THR A 193 -2.81 -22.71 2.81
CA THR A 193 -2.58 -23.10 1.42
C THR A 193 -3.11 -21.97 0.55
N TRP A 194 -2.29 -21.46 -0.38
CA TRP A 194 -2.67 -20.39 -1.30
C TRP A 194 -2.71 -20.92 -2.72
N GLN A 195 -3.69 -20.42 -3.50
CA GLN A 195 -3.70 -20.62 -4.93
C GLN A 195 -2.62 -19.77 -5.59
N VAL A 196 -1.93 -20.36 -6.56
CA VAL A 196 -0.84 -19.75 -7.31
C VAL A 196 -1.26 -19.67 -8.76
N LEU A 197 -1.72 -18.49 -9.18
CA LEU A 197 -2.12 -18.24 -10.56
C LEU A 197 -1.25 -17.12 -11.15
N PRO A 198 -0.86 -17.20 -12.45
CA PRO A 198 -0.04 -16.19 -13.09
C PRO A 198 -0.64 -14.78 -13.11
N ASN A 199 -1.95 -14.65 -12.95
CA ASN A 199 -2.68 -13.37 -12.95
C ASN A 199 -3.04 -12.86 -11.54
N LEU A 200 -2.72 -13.62 -10.49
CA LEU A 200 -3.08 -13.29 -9.12
C LEU A 200 -1.91 -12.60 -8.41
N ARG A 201 -2.21 -11.56 -7.64
CA ARG A 201 -1.26 -10.94 -6.72
C ARG A 201 -1.67 -11.22 -5.28
N ASN A 202 -0.67 -11.34 -4.42
CA ASN A 202 -0.90 -11.56 -2.99
C ASN A 202 -0.26 -10.43 -2.18
N LEU A 203 -0.98 -9.93 -1.18
CA LEU A 203 -0.46 -9.08 -0.15
C LEU A 203 -0.66 -9.77 1.20
N ALA A 204 0.43 -10.00 1.92
CA ALA A 204 0.39 -10.46 3.31
C ALA A 204 0.87 -9.36 4.25
N ILE A 205 0.14 -9.16 5.33
CA ILE A 205 0.49 -8.19 6.37
C ILE A 205 0.65 -8.94 7.68
N ALA A 206 1.88 -9.05 8.18
CA ALA A 206 2.17 -9.56 9.51
C ALA A 206 2.08 -8.42 10.52
N TYR A 207 1.40 -8.63 11.64
CA TYR A 207 1.15 -7.59 12.63
C TYR A 207 1.00 -8.18 14.04
N GLN A 208 1.21 -7.36 15.06
CA GLN A 208 0.88 -7.75 16.43
C GLN A 208 -0.63 -7.60 16.65
N ASN A 209 -1.32 -8.70 16.95
CA ASN A 209 -2.74 -8.68 17.21
C ASN A 209 -3.02 -7.95 18.54
N PRO A 210 -3.78 -6.83 18.54
CA PRO A 210 -3.97 -6.03 19.73
C PRO A 210 -4.80 -6.74 20.81
N ARG A 211 -5.51 -7.82 20.48
CA ARG A 211 -6.33 -8.57 21.45
C ARG A 211 -5.49 -9.49 22.35
N ASN A 212 -4.40 -10.06 21.84
CA ASN A 212 -3.62 -11.08 22.55
C ASN A 212 -2.11 -10.85 22.51
N GLY A 213 -1.64 -9.78 21.86
CA GLY A 213 -0.22 -9.43 21.74
C GLY A 213 0.60 -10.37 20.86
N ARG A 214 0.00 -11.38 20.23
CA ARG A 214 0.70 -12.36 19.39
C ARG A 214 0.74 -11.87 17.94
N THR A 215 1.83 -12.17 17.25
CA THR A 215 1.91 -11.94 15.80
C THR A 215 0.84 -12.77 15.08
N SER A 216 0.09 -12.10 14.21
CA SER A 216 -0.94 -12.65 13.32
C SER A 216 -0.66 -12.17 11.90
N VAL A 217 -1.30 -12.79 10.91
CA VAL A 217 -1.11 -12.46 9.51
C VAL A 217 -2.46 -12.45 8.83
N ASP A 218 -2.75 -11.37 8.13
CA ASP A 218 -3.88 -11.30 7.21
C ASP A 218 -3.34 -11.30 5.78
N SER A 219 -4.00 -12.02 4.88
CA SER A 219 -3.63 -12.11 3.47
C SER A 219 -4.78 -11.65 2.58
N PHE A 220 -4.44 -10.90 1.53
CA PHE A 220 -5.34 -10.37 0.54
C PHE A 220 -4.88 -10.89 -0.83
N GLN A 221 -5.78 -11.57 -1.52
CA GLN A 221 -5.54 -12.08 -2.86
C GLN A 221 -6.41 -11.31 -3.84
N GLU A 222 -5.85 -10.96 -4.99
CA GLU A 222 -6.61 -10.29 -6.03
C GLU A 222 -6.12 -10.62 -7.44
N VAL A 223 -7.04 -10.54 -8.39
CA VAL A 223 -6.71 -10.32 -9.79
C VAL A 223 -6.89 -8.81 -10.03
N PRO A 224 -5.85 -8.07 -10.44
CA PRO A 224 -5.99 -6.65 -10.65
C PRO A 224 -7.07 -6.31 -11.70
N PRO A 225 -7.85 -5.24 -11.52
CA PRO A 225 -9.05 -4.99 -12.32
C PRO A 225 -8.77 -4.84 -13.83
N TRP A 226 -7.64 -4.22 -14.22
CA TRP A 226 -7.23 -4.09 -15.63
C TRP A 226 -6.86 -5.42 -16.31
N ARG A 227 -6.80 -6.52 -15.55
CA ARG A 227 -6.66 -7.88 -16.09
C ARG A 227 -7.99 -8.61 -16.17
N LEU A 228 -9.02 -8.18 -15.44
CA LEU A 228 -10.37 -8.73 -15.55
C LEU A 228 -11.05 -8.28 -16.84
N GLU A 229 -10.86 -7.02 -17.23
CA GLU A 229 -11.39 -6.43 -18.47
C GLU A 229 -10.97 -7.20 -19.73
N GLN A 230 -9.83 -7.90 -19.70
CA GLN A 230 -9.33 -8.71 -20.82
C GLN A 230 -10.11 -10.01 -21.04
N PHE A 231 -10.99 -10.39 -20.11
CA PHE A 231 -11.82 -11.59 -20.19
C PHE A 231 -13.31 -11.28 -20.43
N GLU A 232 -13.70 -10.00 -20.56
CA GLU A 232 -15.10 -9.57 -20.68
C GLU A 232 -15.58 -9.33 -22.12
N GLU A 233 -14.80 -9.63 -23.17
CA GLU A 233 -15.27 -9.59 -24.56
C GLU A 233 -15.27 -10.99 -25.23
N PRO A 234 -16.42 -11.43 -25.81
CA PRO A 234 -16.49 -12.55 -26.76
C PRO A 234 -16.06 -12.18 -28.19
#